data_AF-A0A6V7NJJ3-F1
#
_entry.id   AF-A0A6V7NJJ3-F1
#
_cell.length_a   1.000
_cell.length_b   1.000
_cell.length_c   1.000
_cell.angle_alpha   90.00
_cell.angle_beta   90.00
_cell.angle_gamma   90.00
#
_symmetry.space_group_name_H-M   'P 1'
#
loop_
_entity.id
_entity.type
_entity.pdbx_description
1 polymer ?
#
loop_
_entity_poly.entity_id
_entity_poly.type
_entity_poly.pdbx_seq_one_letter_code
_entity_poly.pdbx_strand_id
1 'polypeptide(L)'
;MAEFLEAAAATGTAAAADKEAPLAFWVDVDAENPEFSALFYVQVTQFQGDGYAIGICCSLLLADPLFLIQFLKSWAETQTQMLAQGLLTKTPIFHLGHFQRPTHPKHLKSIPFDSSTASTVTVLFKISYNGGRDELPYKAIAFACLKEAAERVKGKVVDKFCLMINYGDGVPKDLRIESCTRPEVPSPPVDLQLDGTIKMVQWGQFGIEELTLTQENKPVHVTYQMISPSSFSSNDEGLVVIMSPYEEIKGVSEMMMSITIPKK
;
A
#
# COMPACT_ATOMS: atom_id res chain seq x y z
N MET A 1 20.50 -9.69 32.90
CA MET A 1 19.46 -8.76 32.39
C MET A 1 20.15 -7.91 31.34
N ALA A 2 19.71 -8.07 30.08
CA ALA A 2 20.11 -7.34 28.87
C ALA A 2 21.52 -7.57 28.29
N GLU A 3 21.72 -8.75 27.67
CA GLU A 3 22.33 -8.83 26.34
C GLU A 3 21.25 -8.41 25.34
N PHE A 4 21.27 -7.16 24.85
CA PHE A 4 20.39 -6.75 23.76
C PHE A 4 20.94 -5.49 23.08
N LEU A 5 22.20 -5.53 22.60
CA LEU A 5 22.77 -4.41 21.84
C LEU A 5 23.92 -4.79 20.89
N GLU A 6 24.05 -6.06 20.48
CA GLU A 6 25.14 -6.46 19.58
C GLU A 6 24.67 -7.34 18.41
N ALA A 7 23.88 -6.76 17.50
CA ALA A 7 23.62 -7.36 16.19
C ALA A 7 23.50 -6.32 15.06
N ALA A 8 24.05 -5.10 15.24
CA ALA A 8 24.05 -4.06 14.21
C ALA A 8 25.35 -3.98 13.38
N ALA A 9 26.33 -4.85 13.59
CA ALA A 9 27.60 -4.75 12.88
C ALA A 9 28.34 -6.09 12.74
N ALA A 10 27.93 -6.94 11.79
CA ALA A 10 28.87 -7.89 11.21
C ALA A 10 28.49 -8.26 9.77
N THR A 11 29.32 -7.74 8.86
CA THR A 11 29.69 -8.31 7.54
C THR A 11 28.65 -8.43 6.43
N GLY A 12 28.88 -7.67 5.35
CA GLY A 12 28.72 -8.18 3.99
C GLY A 12 27.66 -7.50 3.11
N THR A 13 28.05 -6.42 2.43
CA THR A 13 27.51 -5.98 1.11
C THR A 13 25.97 -5.90 0.93
N ALA A 14 25.38 -4.78 1.34
CA ALA A 14 24.13 -4.24 0.76
C ALA A 14 24.05 -2.73 0.99
N ALA A 15 25.00 -1.98 0.44
CA ALA A 15 25.12 -0.52 0.59
C ALA A 15 24.09 0.25 -0.27
N ALA A 16 22.80 -0.06 -0.12
CA ALA A 16 21.68 0.73 -0.59
C ALA A 16 20.35 0.41 0.14
N ALA A 17 20.37 -0.30 1.28
CA ALA A 17 19.16 -0.54 2.05
C ALA A 17 18.69 0.75 2.75
N ASP A 18 17.48 1.15 2.36
CA ASP A 18 16.59 2.20 2.86
C ASP A 18 17.00 2.91 4.16
N LYS A 19 17.34 4.20 4.01
CA LYS A 19 17.56 5.14 5.13
C LYS A 19 16.33 5.34 6.02
N GLU A 20 15.16 4.85 5.60
CA GLU A 20 13.90 4.93 6.34
C GLU A 20 13.67 3.75 7.28
N ALA A 21 14.23 2.57 6.99
CA ALA A 21 14.04 1.37 7.81
C ALA A 21 14.43 1.55 9.30
N PRO A 22 15.50 2.31 9.65
CA PRO A 22 15.83 2.59 11.05
C PRO A 22 14.88 3.58 11.74
N LEU A 23 14.10 4.37 10.99
CA LEU A 23 13.11 5.29 11.53
C LEU A 23 11.79 4.58 11.84
N ALA A 24 11.66 3.36 11.36
CA ALA A 24 10.43 2.61 11.24
C ALA A 24 10.43 1.50 12.32
N PHE A 25 9.53 1.57 13.29
CA PHE A 25 9.44 0.56 14.37
C PHE A 25 8.63 -0.69 13.99
N TRP A 26 8.38 -0.93 12.71
CA TRP A 26 7.68 -2.13 12.27
C TRP A 26 8.62 -3.34 12.32
N VAL A 27 8.15 -4.42 12.92
CA VAL A 27 8.78 -5.74 12.84
C VAL A 27 8.15 -6.44 11.65
N ASP A 28 8.96 -7.11 10.82
CA ASP A 28 8.44 -7.95 9.74
C ASP A 28 7.49 -9.03 10.31
N VAL A 29 6.61 -9.54 9.46
CA VAL A 29 5.72 -10.66 9.85
C VAL A 29 6.59 -11.81 10.34
N ASP A 30 6.37 -12.22 11.59
CA ASP A 30 7.06 -13.33 12.22
C ASP A 30 6.74 -14.60 11.43
N ALA A 31 7.77 -15.25 10.87
CA ALA A 31 7.59 -16.45 10.07
C ALA A 31 7.24 -17.68 10.92
N GLU A 32 7.63 -17.71 12.20
CA GLU A 32 7.34 -18.81 13.12
C GLU A 32 5.95 -18.64 13.76
N ASN A 33 5.55 -17.39 14.01
CA ASN A 33 4.34 -17.03 14.73
C ASN A 33 3.53 -15.95 13.99
N PRO A 34 3.16 -16.17 12.71
CA PRO A 34 2.54 -15.14 11.87
C PRO A 34 1.21 -14.61 12.42
N GLU A 35 0.49 -15.42 13.18
CA GLU A 35 -0.77 -15.06 13.83
C GLU A 35 -0.61 -14.01 14.95
N PHE A 36 0.61 -13.82 15.45
CA PHE A 36 0.94 -12.81 16.46
C PHE A 36 1.52 -11.52 15.85
N SER A 37 1.71 -11.48 14.54
CA SER A 37 2.18 -10.30 13.83
C SER A 37 1.10 -9.22 13.81
N ALA A 38 1.44 -7.98 14.16
CA ALA A 38 0.43 -6.93 14.08
C ALA A 38 0.13 -6.61 12.61
N LEU A 39 -1.14 -6.64 12.24
CA LEU A 39 -1.58 -6.41 10.87
C LEU A 39 -1.75 -4.93 10.53
N PHE A 40 -1.65 -4.05 11.54
CA PHE A 40 -1.85 -2.61 11.42
C PHE A 40 -0.97 -1.86 12.41
N TYR A 41 -0.23 -0.88 11.92
CA TYR A 41 0.66 -0.04 12.70
C TYR A 41 0.48 1.42 12.33
N VAL A 42 0.51 2.29 13.34
CA VAL A 42 0.54 3.75 13.16
C VAL A 42 1.76 4.29 13.89
N GLN A 43 2.56 5.07 13.18
CA GLN A 43 3.70 5.79 13.71
C GLN A 43 3.50 7.28 13.49
N VAL A 44 3.62 8.08 14.55
CA VAL A 44 3.65 9.54 14.45
C VAL A 44 5.07 10.00 14.75
N THR A 45 5.67 10.71 13.81
CA THR A 45 7.05 11.20 13.91
C THR A 45 7.05 12.73 13.89
N GLN A 46 7.55 13.34 14.97
CA GLN A 46 7.72 14.80 15.06
C GLN A 46 9.11 15.22 14.52
N PHE A 47 9.12 16.23 13.67
CA PHE A 47 10.33 16.84 13.11
C PHE A 47 10.62 18.21 13.74
N GLN A 48 11.81 18.73 13.48
CA GLN A 48 12.14 20.12 13.79
C GLN A 48 11.18 21.08 13.07
N GLY A 49 10.74 22.14 13.75
CA GLY A 49 9.83 23.14 13.17
C GLY A 49 8.34 22.75 13.20
N ASP A 50 7.92 21.99 14.22
CA ASP A 50 6.52 21.60 14.49
C ASP A 50 5.82 20.80 13.38
N GLY A 51 6.56 20.26 12.42
CA GLY A 51 6.06 19.31 11.44
C GLY A 51 5.90 17.89 12.00
N TYR A 52 4.92 17.14 11.53
CA TYR A 52 4.73 15.72 11.85
C TYR A 52 4.53 14.91 10.58
N ALA A 53 5.01 13.67 10.58
CA ALA A 53 4.58 12.64 9.64
C ALA A 53 3.77 11.57 10.37
N ILE A 54 2.74 11.08 9.71
CA ILE A 54 1.97 9.91 10.15
C ILE A 54 2.25 8.80 9.14
N GLY A 55 3.03 7.81 9.57
CA GLY A 55 3.25 6.58 8.82
C GLY A 55 2.23 5.54 9.23
N ILE A 56 1.58 4.90 8.26
CA ILE A 56 0.65 3.79 8.50
C ILE A 56 1.10 2.61 7.67
N CYS A 57 1.28 1.47 8.32
CA CYS A 57 1.55 0.20 7.67
C CYS A 57 0.39 -0.75 7.96
N CYS A 58 -0.07 -1.44 6.93
CA CYS A 58 -1.17 -2.38 7.02
C CYS A 58 -0.86 -3.60 6.15
N SER A 59 -1.11 -4.78 6.67
CA SER A 59 -1.03 -6.01 5.88
C SER A 59 -2.13 -6.01 4.81
N LEU A 60 -1.76 -6.37 3.57
CA LEU A 60 -2.73 -6.59 2.49
C LEU A 60 -3.70 -7.74 2.78
N LEU A 61 -3.41 -8.58 3.79
CA LEU A 61 -4.34 -9.58 4.30
C LEU A 61 -5.48 -8.96 5.12
N LEU A 62 -5.25 -7.79 5.71
CA LEU A 62 -6.23 -7.09 6.54
C LEU A 62 -7.05 -6.10 5.72
N ALA A 63 -6.38 -5.28 4.90
CA ALA A 63 -7.03 -4.26 4.10
C ALA A 63 -6.27 -4.04 2.79
N ASP A 64 -7.02 -3.93 1.70
CA ASP A 64 -6.46 -3.40 0.46
C ASP A 64 -6.22 -1.88 0.57
N PRO A 65 -5.44 -1.29 -0.35
CA PRO A 65 -5.19 0.14 -0.34
C PRO A 65 -6.46 0.99 -0.32
N LEU A 66 -7.50 0.67 -1.11
CA LEU A 66 -8.72 1.49 -1.16
C LEU A 66 -9.46 1.50 0.19
N PHE A 67 -9.54 0.35 0.86
CA PHE A 67 -10.07 0.28 2.21
C PHE A 67 -9.25 1.16 3.16
N LEU A 68 -7.92 1.10 3.10
CA LEU A 68 -7.07 1.94 3.94
C LEU A 68 -7.31 3.44 3.67
N ILE A 69 -7.55 3.83 2.41
CA ILE A 69 -7.91 5.20 2.07
C ILE A 69 -9.23 5.62 2.71
N GLN A 70 -10.26 4.78 2.59
CA GLN A 70 -11.57 5.06 3.18
C GLN A 70 -11.51 5.11 4.71
N PHE A 71 -10.76 4.20 5.33
CA PHE A 71 -10.49 4.21 6.77
C PHE A 71 -9.85 5.54 7.20
N LEU A 72 -8.83 6.01 6.47
CA LEU A 72 -8.17 7.28 6.76
C LEU A 72 -9.13 8.47 6.69
N LYS A 73 -9.96 8.52 5.63
CA LYS A 73 -11.00 9.56 5.50
C LYS A 73 -11.97 9.55 6.67
N SER A 74 -12.53 8.39 6.98
CA SER A 74 -13.47 8.23 8.09
C SER A 74 -12.82 8.59 9.43
N TRP A 75 -11.55 8.22 9.64
CA TRP A 75 -10.80 8.59 10.84
C TRP A 75 -10.64 10.12 10.94
N ALA A 76 -10.22 10.79 9.87
CA ALA A 76 -10.05 12.25 9.86
C ALA A 76 -11.36 13.02 10.06
N GLU A 77 -12.44 12.57 9.41
CA GLU A 77 -13.80 13.14 9.56
C GLU A 77 -14.29 12.98 10.99
N THR A 78 -14.14 11.79 11.58
CA THR A 78 -14.52 11.51 12.97
C THR A 78 -13.76 12.40 13.94
N GLN A 79 -12.44 12.53 13.77
CA GLN A 79 -11.61 13.41 14.61
C GLN A 79 -12.06 14.88 14.50
N THR A 80 -12.31 15.36 13.28
CA THR A 80 -12.80 16.72 13.04
C THR A 80 -14.15 16.96 13.70
N GLN A 81 -15.08 16.01 13.58
CA GLN A 81 -16.41 16.09 14.20
C GLN A 81 -16.32 16.12 15.73
N MET A 82 -15.51 15.23 16.32
CA MET A 82 -15.31 15.17 17.77
C MET A 82 -14.66 16.45 18.31
N LEU A 83 -13.70 17.03 17.57
CA LEU A 83 -13.11 18.34 17.91
C LEU A 83 -14.13 19.47 17.87
N ALA A 84 -14.97 19.51 16.82
CA ALA A 84 -16.03 20.52 16.68
C ALA A 84 -17.08 20.43 17.81
N GLN A 85 -17.30 19.23 18.35
CA GLN A 85 -18.19 18.98 19.49
C GLN A 85 -17.51 19.20 20.85
N GLY A 86 -16.23 19.54 20.88
CA GLY A 86 -15.47 19.73 22.13
C GLY A 86 -15.19 18.42 22.89
N LEU A 87 -15.32 17.26 22.24
CA LEU A 87 -15.08 15.94 22.85
C LEU A 87 -13.59 15.57 22.92
N LEU A 88 -12.74 16.30 22.19
CA LEU A 88 -11.29 16.09 22.15
C LEU A 88 -10.54 17.36 22.52
N THR A 89 -9.39 17.20 23.15
CA THR A 89 -8.46 18.30 23.39
C THR A 89 -7.75 18.67 22.09
N LYS A 90 -7.51 19.97 21.88
CA LYS A 90 -6.70 20.44 20.74
C LYS A 90 -5.26 19.95 20.80
N THR A 91 -4.76 19.63 21.99
CA THR A 91 -3.43 19.07 22.20
C THR A 91 -3.44 17.58 21.82
N PRO A 92 -2.66 17.17 20.81
CA PRO A 92 -2.50 15.77 20.47
C PRO A 92 -1.96 14.92 21.63
N ILE A 93 -2.43 13.67 21.73
CA ILE A 93 -2.06 12.75 22.81
C ILE A 93 -0.55 12.49 22.89
N PHE A 94 0.15 12.54 21.75
CA PHE A 94 1.60 12.32 21.69
C PHE A 94 2.44 13.50 22.23
N HIS A 95 1.83 14.64 22.52
CA HIS A 95 2.48 15.71 23.27
C HIS A 95 2.42 15.53 24.78
N LEU A 96 1.65 14.55 25.27
CA LEU A 96 1.60 14.25 26.69
C LEU A 96 2.91 13.58 27.12
N GLY A 97 3.52 14.07 28.21
CA GLY A 97 4.83 13.62 28.68
C GLY A 97 4.97 12.13 28.96
N HIS A 98 3.85 11.42 29.19
CA HIS A 98 3.82 9.96 29.39
C HIS A 98 4.13 9.17 28.12
N PHE A 99 3.87 9.73 26.93
CA PHE A 99 4.18 9.11 25.65
C PHE A 99 5.55 9.54 25.11
N GLN A 100 6.21 10.51 25.76
CA GLN A 100 7.55 10.95 25.40
C GLN A 100 8.59 10.05 26.07
N ARG A 101 9.36 9.32 25.26
CA ARG A 101 10.47 8.51 25.77
C ARG A 101 11.70 9.41 26.01
N PRO A 102 12.29 9.44 27.22
CA PRO A 102 13.33 10.40 27.59
C PRO A 102 14.67 10.23 26.85
N THR A 103 14.91 9.08 26.22
CA THR A 103 16.20 8.72 25.60
C THR A 103 16.26 8.94 24.09
N HIS A 104 15.17 9.34 23.44
CA HIS A 104 15.16 9.50 21.99
C HIS A 104 15.49 10.93 21.56
N PRO A 105 16.20 11.11 20.43
CA PRO A 105 16.48 12.44 19.91
C PRO A 105 15.17 13.17 19.66
N LYS A 106 14.98 14.29 20.37
CA LYS A 106 13.73 15.07 20.38
C LYS A 106 13.37 15.70 19.02
N HIS A 107 14.30 15.65 18.07
CA HIS A 107 14.30 16.50 16.89
C HIS A 107 15.02 15.83 15.73
N LEU A 108 14.30 14.99 14.97
CA LEU A 108 14.78 14.50 13.68
C LEU A 108 14.82 15.65 12.69
N LYS A 109 15.95 15.80 11.98
CA LYS A 109 16.05 16.72 10.85
C LYS A 109 15.23 16.14 9.69
N SER A 110 14.35 16.95 9.12
CA SER A 110 13.70 16.61 7.85
C SER A 110 14.76 16.63 6.74
N ILE A 111 14.92 15.51 6.04
CA ILE A 111 15.67 15.47 4.79
C ILE A 111 14.62 15.61 3.68
N PRO A 112 14.82 16.49 2.67
CA PRO A 112 13.96 16.51 1.49
C PRO A 112 13.82 15.12 0.90
N PHE A 113 12.61 14.75 0.51
CA PHE A 113 12.30 13.44 -0.09
C PHE A 113 12.83 13.42 -1.53
N ASP A 114 14.15 13.45 -1.69
CA ASP A 114 14.80 13.43 -2.98
C ASP A 114 15.01 11.96 -3.38
N SER A 115 14.03 11.45 -4.13
CA SER A 115 13.94 10.11 -4.72
C SER A 115 13.69 8.96 -3.74
N SER A 116 12.53 8.31 -3.92
CA SER A 116 12.21 7.02 -3.32
C SER A 116 13.25 5.98 -3.74
N THR A 117 13.97 5.43 -2.77
CA THR A 117 14.87 4.27 -2.91
C THR A 117 14.13 2.96 -3.16
N ALA A 118 12.79 3.00 -3.25
CA ALA A 118 11.97 1.82 -3.47
C ALA A 118 12.43 1.09 -4.73
N SER A 119 12.76 -0.18 -4.57
CA SER A 119 13.11 -1.11 -5.65
C SER A 119 11.91 -1.47 -6.52
N THR A 120 10.69 -1.13 -6.10
CA THR A 120 9.44 -1.41 -6.81
C THR A 120 8.69 -0.12 -7.18
N VAL A 121 7.82 -0.25 -8.17
CA VAL A 121 6.86 0.78 -8.56
C VAL A 121 5.47 0.18 -8.58
N THR A 122 4.51 0.91 -8.04
CA THR A 122 3.10 0.53 -8.06
C THR A 122 2.33 1.42 -9.03
N VAL A 123 1.60 0.80 -9.95
CA VAL A 123 0.70 1.44 -10.90
C VAL A 123 -0.73 1.02 -10.62
N LEU A 124 -1.68 1.93 -10.76
CA LEU A 124 -3.10 1.64 -10.61
C LEU A 124 -3.82 1.66 -11.94
N PHE A 125 -4.74 0.73 -12.11
CA PHE A 125 -5.62 0.61 -13.26
C PHE A 125 -7.07 0.53 -12.82
N LYS A 126 -7.89 1.35 -13.46
CA LYS A 126 -9.33 1.27 -13.48
C LYS A 126 -9.76 0.49 -14.71
N ILE A 127 -10.54 -0.56 -14.52
CA ILE A 127 -10.98 -1.47 -15.57
C ILE A 127 -12.50 -1.47 -15.58
N SER A 128 -13.09 -1.09 -16.72
CA SER A 128 -14.54 -1.22 -16.92
C SER A 128 -14.87 -2.59 -17.53
N TYR A 129 -16.06 -3.12 -17.32
CA TYR A 129 -16.52 -4.30 -18.07
C TYR A 129 -18.05 -4.38 -18.03
N ASN A 130 -18.63 -5.04 -19.03
CA ASN A 130 -20.07 -5.23 -19.09
C ASN A 130 -20.47 -6.30 -18.08
N GLY A 131 -21.46 -5.99 -17.24
CA GLY A 131 -22.08 -6.95 -16.33
C GLY A 131 -22.73 -8.11 -17.08
N GLY A 132 -22.76 -9.30 -16.47
CA GLY A 132 -23.38 -10.50 -17.05
C GLY A 132 -22.44 -11.66 -17.41
N ARG A 133 -21.16 -11.61 -17.04
CA ARG A 133 -20.29 -12.80 -17.01
C ARG A 133 -20.32 -13.41 -15.61
N ASP A 134 -20.56 -14.71 -15.53
CA ASP A 134 -20.56 -15.46 -14.25
C ASP A 134 -19.18 -15.46 -13.58
N GLU A 135 -18.08 -15.45 -14.37
CA GLU A 135 -16.71 -15.31 -13.87
C GLU A 135 -15.87 -14.42 -14.80
N LEU A 136 -15.10 -13.50 -14.21
CA LEU A 136 -14.12 -12.69 -14.93
C LEU A 136 -12.79 -13.44 -15.04
N PRO A 137 -12.10 -13.38 -16.19
CA PRO A 137 -10.78 -13.99 -16.38
C PRO A 137 -9.68 -13.16 -15.72
N TYR A 138 -9.72 -13.03 -14.38
CA TYR A 138 -8.85 -12.16 -13.58
C TYR A 138 -7.36 -12.33 -13.89
N LYS A 139 -6.91 -13.57 -14.14
CA LYS A 139 -5.52 -13.87 -14.51
C LYS A 139 -5.13 -13.22 -15.84
N ALA A 140 -5.97 -13.34 -16.86
CA ALA A 140 -5.70 -12.79 -18.18
C ALA A 140 -5.69 -11.25 -18.14
N ILE A 141 -6.61 -10.66 -17.37
CA ILE A 141 -6.65 -9.21 -17.11
C ILE A 141 -5.39 -8.75 -16.35
N ALA A 142 -4.96 -9.49 -15.33
CA ALA A 142 -3.75 -9.21 -14.57
C ALA A 142 -2.49 -9.25 -15.46
N PHE A 143 -2.36 -10.24 -16.33
CA PHE A 143 -1.25 -10.29 -17.31
C PHE A 143 -1.26 -9.10 -18.27
N ALA A 144 -2.43 -8.69 -18.75
CA ALA A 144 -2.56 -7.50 -19.61
C ALA A 144 -2.11 -6.23 -18.87
N CYS A 145 -2.55 -6.05 -17.61
CA CYS A 145 -2.17 -4.90 -16.79
C CYS A 145 -0.68 -4.91 -16.41
N LEU A 146 -0.09 -6.08 -16.15
CA LEU A 146 1.35 -6.22 -15.92
C LEU A 146 2.18 -5.81 -17.13
N LYS A 147 1.77 -6.24 -18.33
CA LYS A 147 2.42 -5.84 -19.58
C LYS A 147 2.34 -4.32 -19.77
N GLU A 148 1.14 -3.75 -19.63
CA GLU A 148 0.91 -2.31 -19.74
C GLU A 148 1.73 -1.51 -18.72
N ALA A 149 1.79 -1.98 -17.46
CA ALA A 149 2.59 -1.35 -16.41
C ALA A 149 4.09 -1.35 -16.76
N ALA A 150 4.63 -2.50 -17.18
CA ALA A 150 6.03 -2.64 -17.53
C ALA A 150 6.43 -1.73 -18.70
N GLU A 151 5.58 -1.61 -19.72
CA GLU A 151 5.82 -0.70 -20.86
C GLU A 151 5.85 0.76 -20.42
N ARG A 152 4.89 1.19 -19.58
CA ARG A 152 4.78 2.60 -19.15
C ARG A 152 5.87 3.03 -18.19
N VAL A 153 6.21 2.20 -17.22
CA VAL A 153 7.28 2.53 -16.25
C VAL A 153 8.66 2.18 -16.77
N LYS A 154 8.76 1.73 -18.04
CA LYS A 154 9.97 1.16 -18.65
C LYS A 154 10.59 0.09 -17.76
N GLY A 155 9.76 -0.64 -17.00
CA GLY A 155 10.17 -1.65 -16.02
C GLY A 155 10.60 -2.96 -16.67
N LYS A 156 10.89 -3.96 -15.83
CA LYS A 156 11.10 -5.34 -16.29
C LYS A 156 9.74 -6.00 -16.53
N VAL A 157 9.64 -6.78 -17.61
CA VAL A 157 8.47 -7.64 -17.82
C VAL A 157 8.52 -8.76 -16.78
N VAL A 158 7.45 -8.90 -16.03
CA VAL A 158 7.32 -9.88 -14.96
C VAL A 158 6.54 -11.09 -15.48
N ASP A 159 7.13 -12.27 -15.40
CA ASP A 159 6.50 -13.53 -15.83
C ASP A 159 5.87 -14.31 -14.66
N LYS A 160 6.19 -13.96 -13.42
CA LYS A 160 5.64 -14.58 -12.20
C LYS A 160 5.11 -13.50 -11.24
N PHE A 161 3.90 -13.67 -10.72
CA PHE A 161 3.31 -12.70 -9.81
C PHE A 161 2.36 -13.34 -8.80
N CYS A 162 2.17 -12.67 -7.67
CA CYS A 162 1.10 -12.96 -6.73
C CYS A 162 -0.17 -12.20 -7.12
N LEU A 163 -1.28 -12.90 -7.27
CA LEU A 163 -2.61 -12.34 -7.49
C LEU A 163 -3.40 -12.39 -6.19
N MET A 164 -3.75 -11.23 -5.65
CA MET A 164 -4.65 -11.09 -4.51
C MET A 164 -5.98 -10.53 -4.99
N ILE A 165 -7.08 -11.19 -4.64
CA ILE A 165 -8.43 -10.75 -4.98
C ILE A 165 -9.24 -10.56 -3.70
N ASN A 166 -9.64 -9.32 -3.45
CA ASN A 166 -10.50 -8.97 -2.34
C ASN A 166 -11.95 -8.82 -2.84
N TYR A 167 -12.76 -9.88 -2.69
CA TYR A 167 -14.19 -9.83 -2.99
C TYR A 167 -14.93 -9.21 -1.80
N GLY A 168 -14.99 -7.87 -1.78
CA GLY A 168 -15.44 -7.07 -0.63
C GLY A 168 -16.79 -7.47 -0.01
N ASP A 169 -17.66 -8.17 -0.74
CA ASP A 169 -19.07 -8.36 -0.38
C ASP A 169 -19.50 -9.84 -0.22
N GLY A 170 -18.60 -10.80 -0.39
CA GLY A 170 -18.87 -12.23 -0.13
C GLY A 170 -18.95 -12.52 1.37
N VAL A 171 -19.89 -13.36 1.80
CA VAL A 171 -19.83 -14.06 3.09
C VAL A 171 -19.61 -15.55 2.80
N PRO A 172 -18.44 -16.12 3.11
CA PRO A 172 -17.29 -15.49 3.77
C PRO A 172 -16.58 -14.46 2.88
N LYS A 173 -15.89 -13.50 3.50
CA LYS A 173 -14.98 -12.59 2.79
C LYS A 173 -13.80 -13.42 2.28
N ASP A 174 -13.95 -14.00 1.11
CA ASP A 174 -12.94 -14.88 0.55
C ASP A 174 -11.81 -14.04 -0.05
N LEU A 175 -10.82 -13.67 0.77
CA LEU A 175 -9.55 -13.19 0.24
C LEU A 175 -8.88 -14.36 -0.51
N ARG A 176 -8.78 -14.25 -1.83
CA ARG A 176 -8.13 -15.27 -2.66
C ARG A 176 -6.72 -14.82 -3.00
N ILE A 177 -5.74 -15.67 -2.72
CA ILE A 177 -4.32 -15.43 -3.02
C ILE A 177 -3.83 -16.56 -3.92
N GLU A 178 -3.27 -16.20 -5.07
CA GLU A 178 -2.76 -17.17 -6.04
C GLU A 178 -1.37 -16.79 -6.56
N SER A 179 -0.48 -17.78 -6.65
CA SER A 179 0.75 -17.65 -7.42
C SER A 179 0.44 -17.89 -8.90
N CYS A 180 0.78 -16.92 -9.74
CA CYS A 180 0.54 -16.96 -11.18
C CYS A 180 1.88 -16.91 -11.93
N THR A 181 2.04 -17.80 -12.90
CA THR A 181 3.19 -17.82 -13.82
C THR A 181 2.69 -17.77 -15.24
N ARG A 182 3.39 -17.07 -16.13
CA ARG A 182 3.06 -17.05 -17.56
C ARG A 182 3.05 -18.48 -18.09
N PRO A 183 1.96 -18.92 -18.75
CA PRO A 183 1.89 -20.28 -19.28
C PRO A 183 2.92 -20.46 -20.41
N GLU A 184 3.61 -21.61 -20.41
CA GLU A 184 4.61 -21.97 -21.43
C GLU A 184 3.97 -22.13 -22.83
N VAL A 185 2.69 -22.51 -22.86
CA VAL A 185 1.89 -22.59 -24.08
C VAL A 185 0.90 -21.41 -24.08
N PRO A 186 0.93 -20.54 -25.10
CA PRO A 186 -0.05 -19.47 -25.21
C PRO A 186 -1.45 -20.08 -25.26
N SER A 187 -2.28 -19.82 -24.25
CA SER A 187 -3.71 -20.07 -24.38
C SER A 187 -4.23 -19.24 -25.57
N PRO A 188 -5.27 -19.72 -26.29
CA PRO A 188 -5.90 -18.89 -27.32
C PRO A 188 -6.20 -17.51 -26.73
N PRO A 189 -5.97 -16.43 -27.49
CA PRO A 189 -6.18 -15.08 -27.00
C PRO A 189 -7.60 -15.01 -26.46
N VAL A 190 -7.72 -14.79 -25.15
CA VAL A 190 -9.00 -14.45 -24.57
C VAL A 190 -9.32 -13.09 -25.17
N ASP A 191 -10.34 -13.02 -26.04
CA ASP A 191 -10.83 -11.74 -26.52
C ASP A 191 -11.47 -11.02 -25.32
N LEU A 192 -10.63 -10.26 -24.63
CA LEU A 192 -11.02 -9.52 -23.46
C LEU A 192 -11.70 -8.19 -23.85
N GLN A 193 -11.65 -7.78 -25.13
CA GLN A 193 -12.11 -6.46 -25.63
C GLN A 193 -11.72 -5.31 -24.68
N LEU A 194 -10.49 -5.36 -24.17
CA LEU A 194 -9.98 -4.41 -23.16
C LEU A 194 -9.44 -3.11 -23.76
N ASP A 195 -9.38 -2.98 -25.09
CA ASP A 195 -8.92 -1.78 -25.76
C ASP A 195 -9.83 -0.58 -25.42
N GLY A 196 -9.26 0.43 -24.76
CA GLY A 196 -9.99 1.62 -24.25
C GLY A 196 -10.63 1.44 -22.86
N THR A 197 -10.58 0.23 -22.31
CA THR A 197 -11.28 -0.19 -21.09
C THR A 197 -10.37 -0.19 -19.85
N ILE A 198 -9.06 -0.34 -20.04
CA ILE A 198 -8.04 -0.21 -19.00
C ILE A 198 -7.54 1.24 -18.96
N LYS A 199 -7.73 1.92 -17.83
CA LYS A 199 -7.29 3.31 -17.62
C LYS A 199 -6.36 3.39 -16.43
N MET A 200 -5.17 3.94 -16.61
CA MET A 200 -4.28 4.19 -15.47
C MET A 200 -4.85 5.34 -14.63
N VAL A 201 -4.82 5.17 -13.31
CA VAL A 201 -5.25 6.19 -12.35
C VAL A 201 -4.11 6.54 -11.40
N GLN A 202 -4.23 7.70 -10.76
CA GLN A 202 -3.27 8.19 -9.78
C GLN A 202 -3.86 8.07 -8.38
N TRP A 203 -3.02 7.81 -7.38
CA TRP A 203 -3.44 7.75 -5.98
C TRP A 203 -4.15 9.03 -5.50
N GLY A 204 -3.75 10.20 -6.01
CA GLY A 204 -4.40 11.47 -5.68
C GLY A 204 -5.90 11.54 -6.03
N GLN A 205 -6.36 10.74 -7.00
CA GLN A 205 -7.79 10.70 -7.38
C GLN A 205 -8.69 10.11 -6.29
N PHE A 206 -8.12 9.43 -5.30
CA PHE A 206 -8.88 8.90 -4.16
C PHE A 206 -9.01 9.92 -3.01
N GLY A 207 -8.52 11.15 -3.17
CA GLY A 207 -8.85 12.27 -2.28
C GLY A 207 -8.20 12.25 -0.90
N ILE A 208 -7.07 11.57 -0.72
CA ILE A 208 -6.29 11.68 0.54
C ILE A 208 -5.51 12.99 0.63
N GLU A 209 -5.09 13.55 -0.50
CA GLU A 209 -4.42 14.86 -0.50
C GLU A 209 -5.34 15.98 0.04
N GLU A 210 -6.65 15.73 0.05
CA GLU A 210 -7.68 16.63 0.58
C GLU A 210 -8.02 16.34 2.05
N LEU A 211 -7.46 15.28 2.63
CA LEU A 211 -7.74 14.82 3.99
C LEU A 211 -7.32 15.88 5.01
N THR A 212 -8.29 16.38 5.78
CA THR A 212 -8.03 17.44 6.76
C THR A 212 -8.09 16.83 8.16
N LEU A 213 -6.96 16.76 8.86
CA LEU A 213 -6.89 16.18 10.21
C LEU A 213 -7.41 17.12 11.29
N THR A 214 -7.21 18.42 11.10
CA THR A 214 -7.72 19.51 11.94
C THR A 214 -8.09 20.68 11.04
N GLN A 215 -9.03 21.53 11.45
CA GLN A 215 -9.49 22.67 10.65
C GLN A 215 -8.26 23.47 10.15
N GLU A 216 -8.09 23.52 8.82
CA GLU A 216 -6.99 24.20 8.09
C GLU A 216 -5.70 23.39 7.84
N ASN A 217 -5.52 22.20 8.42
CA ASN A 217 -4.30 21.40 8.23
C ASN A 217 -4.49 20.31 7.17
N LYS A 218 -3.98 20.58 5.96
CA LYS A 218 -3.86 19.60 4.87
C LYS A 218 -2.49 18.93 4.88
N PRO A 219 -2.36 17.70 4.36
CA PRO A 219 -1.07 17.04 4.21
C PRO A 219 -0.25 17.83 3.18
N VAL A 220 0.99 18.16 3.53
CA VAL A 220 1.92 18.82 2.60
C VAL A 220 2.45 17.83 1.56
N HIS A 221 2.52 16.55 1.93
CA HIS A 221 2.98 15.47 1.08
C HIS A 221 2.30 14.16 1.47
N VAL A 222 1.99 13.33 0.47
CA VAL A 222 1.39 12.01 0.65
C VAL A 222 2.10 11.02 -0.25
N THR A 223 2.55 9.91 0.31
CA THR A 223 3.22 8.83 -0.41
C THR A 223 2.52 7.51 -0.18
N TYR A 224 2.43 6.69 -1.24
CA TYR A 224 1.92 5.33 -1.18
C TYR A 224 2.99 4.39 -1.67
N GLN A 225 3.20 3.32 -0.93
CA GLN A 225 4.07 2.25 -1.35
C GLN A 225 3.43 0.93 -0.96
N MET A 226 3.35 0.03 -1.93
CA MET A 226 3.12 -1.38 -1.64
C MET A 226 4.46 -2.08 -1.69
N ILE A 227 4.80 -2.71 -0.57
CA ILE A 227 6.01 -3.50 -0.45
C ILE A 227 5.62 -4.93 -0.77
N SER A 228 6.22 -5.49 -1.82
CA SER A 228 6.12 -6.92 -2.08
C SER A 228 7.10 -7.65 -1.14
N PRO A 229 6.70 -8.75 -0.49
CA PRO A 229 7.62 -9.51 0.35
C PRO A 229 8.83 -9.96 -0.47
N SER A 230 10.01 -9.77 0.11
CA SER A 230 11.33 -10.13 -0.45
C SER A 230 11.58 -11.64 -0.54
N SER A 231 10.61 -12.47 -0.11
CA SER A 231 10.69 -13.94 -0.21
C SER A 231 10.45 -14.47 -1.62
N PHE A 232 10.10 -13.61 -2.57
CA PHE A 232 10.39 -13.86 -3.97
C PHE A 232 11.89 -13.72 -4.17
N SER A 233 12.61 -14.84 -4.01
CA SER A 233 14.07 -14.97 -4.04
C SER A 233 14.75 -14.46 -5.33
N SER A 234 13.98 -14.03 -6.31
CA SER A 234 14.41 -13.24 -7.46
C SER A 234 13.68 -11.90 -7.45
N ASN A 235 14.40 -10.80 -7.66
CA ASN A 235 13.90 -9.44 -7.91
C ASN A 235 13.01 -9.31 -9.17
N ASP A 236 12.27 -10.35 -9.53
CA ASP A 236 11.62 -10.58 -10.82
C ASP A 236 10.14 -10.96 -10.68
N GLU A 237 9.58 -10.87 -9.46
CA GLU A 237 8.18 -11.18 -9.19
C GLU A 237 7.33 -9.93 -8.97
N GLY A 238 6.10 -9.97 -9.47
CA GLY A 238 5.13 -8.90 -9.36
C GLY A 238 4.07 -9.18 -8.30
N LEU A 239 3.35 -8.14 -7.90
CA LEU A 239 2.17 -8.23 -7.05
C LEU A 239 1.00 -7.54 -7.75
N VAL A 240 -0.11 -8.25 -7.86
CA VAL A 240 -1.37 -7.76 -8.42
C VAL A 240 -2.43 -7.83 -7.34
N VAL A 241 -3.00 -6.68 -6.96
CA VAL A 241 -4.12 -6.64 -6.00
C VAL A 241 -5.36 -6.12 -6.71
N ILE A 242 -6.41 -6.93 -6.74
CA ILE A 242 -7.72 -6.53 -7.20
C ILE A 242 -8.48 -5.97 -6.00
N MET A 243 -8.80 -4.68 -6.08
CA MET A 243 -9.40 -3.90 -5.02
C MET A 243 -10.86 -3.63 -5.41
N SER A 244 -11.78 -3.93 -4.50
CA SER A 244 -13.19 -3.56 -4.63
C SER A 244 -13.34 -2.06 -4.33
N PRO A 245 -14.14 -1.31 -5.11
CA PRO A 245 -15.58 -1.33 -4.92
C PRO A 245 -16.32 -1.57 -6.24
N TYR A 246 -17.40 -2.34 -6.19
CA TYR A 246 -18.29 -2.52 -7.33
C TYR A 246 -19.25 -1.32 -7.46
N GLU A 247 -18.87 -0.30 -8.23
CA GLU A 247 -19.83 0.66 -8.75
C GLU A 247 -20.41 0.11 -10.06
N GLU A 248 -21.69 -0.28 -10.04
CA GLU A 248 -22.43 -0.64 -11.24
C GLU A 248 -23.19 0.59 -11.76
N ILE A 249 -22.72 1.15 -12.87
CA ILE A 249 -23.38 2.29 -13.52
C ILE A 249 -23.95 1.80 -14.85
N LYS A 250 -25.29 1.66 -14.91
CA LYS A 250 -26.02 1.30 -16.13
C LYS A 250 -25.54 -0.03 -16.76
N GLY A 251 -25.25 -1.04 -15.93
CA GLY A 251 -24.79 -2.37 -16.38
C GLY A 251 -23.32 -2.46 -16.76
N VAL A 252 -22.54 -1.39 -16.52
CA VAL A 252 -21.07 -1.41 -16.59
C VAL A 252 -20.55 -1.43 -15.17
N SER A 253 -19.77 -2.46 -14.85
CA SER A 253 -19.07 -2.57 -13.58
C SER A 253 -17.65 -2.03 -13.72
N GLU A 254 -17.13 -1.44 -12.66
CA GLU A 254 -15.77 -0.95 -12.59
C GLU A 254 -14.99 -1.68 -11.51
N MET A 255 -13.74 -2.01 -11.82
CA MET A 255 -12.81 -2.70 -10.92
C MET A 255 -11.52 -1.90 -10.84
N MET A 256 -10.94 -1.83 -9.65
CA MET A 256 -9.62 -1.26 -9.47
C MET A 256 -8.58 -2.37 -9.30
N MET A 257 -7.45 -2.22 -9.97
CA MET A 257 -6.34 -3.15 -9.90
C MET A 257 -5.06 -2.38 -9.64
N SER A 258 -4.28 -2.84 -8.68
CA SER A 258 -2.93 -2.33 -8.44
C SER A 258 -1.90 -3.33 -8.89
N ILE A 259 -0.86 -2.83 -9.55
CA ILE A 259 0.22 -3.61 -10.16
C ILE A 259 1.53 -3.09 -9.58
N THR A 260 2.20 -3.92 -8.80
CA THR A 260 3.52 -3.61 -8.24
C THR A 260 4.56 -4.46 -8.93
N ILE A 261 5.55 -3.82 -9.56
CA ILE A 261 6.64 -4.49 -10.26
C ILE A 261 8.00 -3.89 -9.88
N PRO A 262 9.11 -4.65 -10.03
CA PRO A 262 10.46 -4.14 -9.84
C PRO A 262 10.79 -2.98 -10.81
N LYS A 263 11.48 -1.96 -10.31
CA LYS A 263 12.15 -0.94 -11.14
C LYS A 263 13.35 -1.57 -11.84
N LYS A 264 13.74 -1.00 -13.00
CA LYS A 264 14.96 -1.39 -13.72
C LYS A 264 16.22 -0.95 -13.00
#